data_AF-A0A368C7P1-F1
#
_entry.id   AF-A0A368C7P1-F1
#
_cell.length_a   1.000
_cell.length_b   1.000
_cell.length_c   1.000
_cell.angle_alpha   90.00
_cell.angle_beta   90.00
_cell.angle_gamma   90.00
#
_symmetry.space_group_name_H-M   'P 1'
#
loop_
_entity.id
_entity.type
_entity.pdbx_description
1 polymer ?
#
loop_
_entity_poly.entity_id
_entity_poly.type
_entity_poly.pdbx_seq_one_letter_code
_entity_poly.pdbx_strand_id
1 'polypeptide(L)'
;MKIVVLHLLLLLILSPTIQAGWLKDDNYWQCLLDTMQDIKSDTVAEELVAHCQQRYPFYTRIFIKKKRPVFGIKTASECVLKRGKNINSEVAARYIQAACYKLYPEQ
;
A
#
# COMPACT_ATOMS: atom_id res chain seq x y z
N MET A 1 45.82 -4.98 -15.97
CA MET A 1 44.90 -5.99 -15.38
C MET A 1 44.40 -5.66 -13.97
N LYS A 2 45.23 -5.13 -13.04
CA LYS A 2 44.78 -4.83 -11.66
C LYS A 2 43.69 -3.75 -11.56
N ILE A 3 43.71 -2.74 -12.43
CA ILE A 3 42.77 -1.59 -12.40
C ILE A 3 41.35 -1.99 -12.87
N VAL A 4 41.25 -2.92 -13.83
CA VAL A 4 39.94 -3.40 -14.36
C VAL A 4 39.17 -4.20 -13.31
N VAL A 5 39.89 -4.98 -12.49
CA VAL A 5 39.30 -5.76 -11.39
C VAL A 5 38.75 -4.83 -10.29
N LEU A 6 39.43 -3.70 -10.04
CA LEU A 6 39.02 -2.74 -9.02
C LEU A 6 37.73 -1.98 -9.40
N HIS A 7 37.54 -1.69 -10.70
CA HIS A 7 36.29 -1.07 -11.18
C HIS A 7 35.12 -2.07 -11.27
N LEU A 8 35.38 -3.35 -11.55
CA LEU A 8 34.35 -4.39 -11.56
C LEU A 8 33.77 -4.65 -10.16
N LEU A 9 34.61 -4.57 -9.11
CA LEU A 9 34.19 -4.71 -7.71
C LEU A 9 33.34 -3.53 -7.22
N LEU A 10 33.55 -2.32 -7.76
CA LEU A 10 32.82 -1.12 -7.35
C LEU A 10 31.36 -1.10 -7.86
N LEU A 11 31.10 -1.76 -9.00
CA LEU A 11 29.76 -1.82 -9.61
C LEU A 11 28.81 -2.83 -8.94
N LEU A 12 29.31 -3.75 -8.12
CA LEU A 12 28.47 -4.73 -7.39
C LEU A 12 27.77 -4.13 -6.14
N ILE A 13 28.25 -2.98 -5.65
CA ILE A 13 27.73 -2.31 -4.44
C ILE A 13 26.54 -1.38 -4.77
N LEU A 14 26.32 -1.10 -6.06
CA LEU A 14 25.21 -0.29 -6.57
C LEU A 14 24.00 -1.13 -7.00
N SER A 15 23.86 -2.34 -6.48
CA SER A 15 22.56 -3.00 -6.54
C SER A 15 21.61 -2.17 -5.68
N PRO A 16 20.58 -1.51 -6.23
CA PRO A 16 19.50 -1.06 -5.38
C PRO A 16 18.90 -2.34 -4.81
N THR A 17 19.27 -2.68 -3.58
CA THR A 17 18.44 -3.53 -2.74
C THR A 17 17.11 -2.83 -2.76
N ILE A 18 16.15 -3.37 -3.53
CA ILE A 18 14.78 -2.92 -3.54
C ILE A 18 14.38 -2.89 -2.07
N GLN A 19 14.33 -1.69 -1.51
CA GLN A 19 13.94 -1.45 -0.14
C GLN A 19 12.45 -1.77 -0.10
N ALA A 20 12.14 -3.05 0.14
CA ALA A 20 10.85 -3.47 0.64
C ALA A 20 10.49 -2.53 1.81
N GLY A 21 9.29 -1.95 1.73
CA GLY A 21 8.83 -0.80 2.49
C GLY A 21 9.30 -0.78 3.94
N TRP A 22 10.23 0.15 4.23
CA TRP A 22 10.59 0.47 5.60
C TRP A 22 9.41 1.21 6.23
N LEU A 23 8.76 0.53 7.19
CA LEU A 23 7.82 1.08 8.18
C LEU A 23 6.46 1.55 7.62
N LYS A 24 5.68 0.60 7.08
CA LYS A 24 4.22 0.76 7.02
C LYS A 24 3.59 -0.29 7.92
N ASP A 25 2.66 0.12 8.78
CA ASP A 25 1.89 -0.81 9.61
C ASP A 25 1.16 -1.82 8.71
N ASP A 26 1.79 -2.97 8.48
CA ASP A 26 1.36 -3.94 7.48
C ASP A 26 0.17 -4.73 8.01
N ASN A 27 -1.02 -4.38 7.53
CA ASN A 27 -2.28 -5.00 7.89
C ASN A 27 -3.20 -5.06 6.67
N TYR A 28 -4.31 -5.79 6.78
CA TYR A 28 -5.28 -5.95 5.70
C TYR A 28 -5.69 -4.64 5.01
N TRP A 29 -6.00 -3.60 5.78
CA TRP A 29 -6.45 -2.34 5.23
C TRP A 29 -5.32 -1.61 4.51
N GLN A 30 -4.09 -1.74 5.03
CA GLN A 30 -2.91 -1.19 4.37
C GLN A 30 -2.59 -1.94 3.07
N CYS A 31 -2.75 -3.28 3.08
CA CYS A 31 -2.62 -4.12 1.89
C CYS A 31 -3.58 -3.67 0.79
N LEU A 32 -4.88 -3.47 1.11
CA LEU A 32 -5.87 -3.00 0.14
C LEU A 32 -5.44 -1.67 -0.51
N LEU A 33 -4.99 -0.69 0.29
CA LEU A 33 -4.56 0.60 -0.26
C LEU A 33 -3.31 0.51 -1.15
N ASP A 34 -2.43 -0.45 -0.88
CA ASP A 34 -1.17 -0.60 -1.60
C ASP A 34 -1.30 -1.44 -2.86
N THR A 35 -2.23 -2.40 -2.88
CA THR A 35 -2.49 -3.24 -4.06
C THR A 35 -3.50 -2.61 -5.02
N MET A 36 -4.48 -1.85 -4.52
CA MET A 36 -5.54 -1.26 -5.36
C MET A 36 -5.13 0.08 -5.98
N GLN A 37 -4.13 0.05 -6.86
CA GLN A 37 -3.69 1.23 -7.63
C GLN A 37 -4.16 1.10 -9.09
N ASP A 38 -4.79 2.16 -9.61
CA ASP A 38 -5.26 2.26 -11.00
C ASP A 38 -6.18 1.09 -11.46
N ILE A 39 -6.98 0.54 -10.54
CA ILE A 39 -7.85 -0.61 -10.80
C ILE A 39 -9.09 -0.20 -11.59
N LYS A 40 -9.31 -0.88 -12.72
CA LYS A 40 -10.41 -0.63 -13.66
C LYS A 40 -11.40 -1.79 -13.79
N SER A 41 -11.10 -2.94 -13.19
CA SER A 41 -11.90 -4.16 -13.29
C SER A 41 -12.28 -4.64 -11.89
N ASP A 42 -13.57 -4.89 -11.69
CA ASP A 42 -14.09 -5.43 -10.42
C ASP A 42 -13.56 -6.85 -10.17
N THR A 43 -13.41 -7.67 -11.21
CA THR A 43 -12.81 -9.01 -11.10
C THR A 43 -11.39 -8.93 -10.56
N VAL A 44 -10.58 -7.99 -11.05
CA VAL A 44 -9.22 -7.77 -10.52
C VAL A 44 -9.28 -7.26 -9.09
N ALA A 45 -10.22 -6.36 -8.77
CA ALA A 45 -10.38 -5.84 -7.42
C ALA A 45 -10.70 -6.96 -6.41
N GLU A 46 -11.63 -7.87 -6.75
CA GLU A 46 -11.98 -9.01 -5.90
C GLU A 46 -10.80 -9.96 -5.67
N GLU A 47 -10.00 -10.23 -6.71
CA GLU A 47 -8.81 -11.07 -6.54
C GLU A 47 -7.77 -10.42 -5.61
N LEU A 48 -7.60 -9.10 -5.68
CA LEU A 48 -6.72 -8.36 -4.77
C LEU A 48 -7.27 -8.35 -3.33
N VAL A 49 -8.60 -8.32 -3.15
CA VAL A 49 -9.22 -8.49 -1.84
C VAL A 49 -8.89 -9.87 -1.29
N ALA A 50 -9.11 -10.92 -2.07
CA ALA A 50 -8.81 -12.30 -1.68
C ALA A 50 -7.32 -12.45 -1.32
N HIS A 51 -6.43 -11.87 -2.11
CA HIS A 51 -4.99 -11.84 -1.83
C HIS A 51 -4.69 -11.22 -0.45
N CYS A 52 -5.26 -10.05 -0.14
CA CYS A 52 -5.08 -9.41 1.16
C CYS A 52 -5.73 -10.21 2.30
N GLN A 53 -6.87 -10.85 2.08
CA GLN A 53 -7.52 -11.69 3.10
C GLN A 53 -6.68 -12.93 3.45
N GLN A 54 -6.11 -13.60 2.44
CA GLN A 54 -5.22 -14.75 2.64
C GLN A 54 -3.98 -14.37 3.44
N ARG A 55 -3.41 -13.19 3.16
CA ARG A 55 -2.23 -12.68 3.88
C ARG A 55 -2.57 -12.25 5.32
N TYR A 56 -3.80 -11.79 5.56
CA TYR A 56 -4.25 -11.28 6.87
C TYR A 56 -5.54 -11.96 7.34
N PRO A 57 -5.54 -13.25 7.68
CA PRO A 57 -6.77 -14.02 7.92
C PRO A 57 -7.62 -13.55 9.12
N PHE A 58 -7.05 -12.79 10.05
CA PHE A 58 -7.74 -12.24 11.22
C PHE A 58 -8.08 -10.75 11.11
N TYR A 59 -8.16 -10.21 9.90
CA TYR A 59 -8.33 -8.78 9.60
C TYR A 59 -9.54 -8.10 10.27
N THR A 60 -10.60 -8.85 10.54
CA THR A 60 -11.82 -8.35 11.19
C THR A 60 -11.66 -8.10 12.68
N ARG A 61 -10.66 -8.73 13.33
CA ARG A 61 -10.46 -8.67 14.79
C ARG A 61 -9.47 -7.58 15.22
N ILE A 62 -8.86 -6.88 14.27
CA ILE A 62 -7.80 -5.91 14.56
C ILE A 62 -8.42 -4.55 14.90
N PHE A 63 -8.13 -4.07 16.10
CA PHE A 63 -8.37 -2.68 16.47
C PHE A 63 -7.20 -1.81 16.00
N ILE A 64 -7.48 -0.85 15.12
CA ILE A 64 -6.48 0.08 14.60
C ILE A 64 -6.71 1.43 15.28
N LYS A 65 -5.76 1.86 16.11
CA LYS A 65 -5.78 3.20 16.69
C LYS A 65 -5.41 4.20 15.60
N LYS A 66 -6.40 4.92 15.08
CA LYS A 66 -6.20 6.02 14.13
C LYS A 66 -5.35 7.10 14.79
N LYS A 67 -4.26 7.49 14.14
CA LYS A 67 -3.44 8.64 14.50
C LYS A 67 -3.43 9.60 13.33
N ARG A 68 -3.50 10.91 13.60
CA ARG A 68 -3.27 11.93 12.56
C ARG A 68 -1.76 12.10 12.39
N PRO A 69 -1.16 11.70 11.25
CA PRO A 69 0.26 11.89 11.04
C PRO A 69 0.61 13.36 10.82
N VAL A 70 1.84 13.74 11.14
CA VAL A 70 2.35 15.11 10.94
C VAL A 70 2.62 15.39 9.44
N PHE A 71 3.06 14.36 8.71
CA PHE A 71 3.38 14.41 7.29
C PHE A 71 2.54 13.40 6.49
N GLY A 72 2.28 13.70 5.22
CA GLY A 72 1.49 12.84 4.33
C GLY A 72 -0.03 13.00 4.52
N ILE A 73 -0.78 11.95 4.19
CA ILE A 73 -2.26 11.93 4.26
C ILE A 73 -2.71 12.01 5.72
N LYS A 74 -3.54 13.00 6.05
CA LYS A 74 -3.95 13.29 7.43
C LYS A 74 -5.34 12.75 7.78
N THR A 75 -6.24 12.66 6.81
CA THR A 75 -7.64 12.30 7.02
C THR A 75 -8.13 11.23 6.06
N ALA A 76 -9.23 10.56 6.41
CA ALA A 76 -9.89 9.59 5.56
C ALA A 76 -10.36 10.22 4.24
N SER A 77 -10.92 11.44 4.30
CA SER A 77 -11.33 12.17 3.10
C SER A 77 -10.16 12.45 2.15
N GLU A 78 -9.02 12.92 2.69
CA GLU A 78 -7.81 13.13 1.89
C GLU A 78 -7.30 11.81 1.30
N CYS A 79 -7.34 10.72 2.07
CA CYS A 79 -6.99 9.38 1.60
C CYS A 79 -7.84 8.96 0.40
N VAL A 80 -9.18 9.11 0.50
CA VAL A 80 -10.11 8.72 -0.57
C VAL A 80 -9.86 9.53 -1.83
N LEU A 81 -9.72 10.86 -1.70
CA LEU A 81 -9.46 11.74 -2.85
C LEU A 81 -8.14 11.38 -3.54
N LYS A 82 -7.10 11.05 -2.76
CA LYS A 82 -5.78 10.74 -3.31
C LYS A 82 -5.71 9.33 -3.92
N ARG A 83 -6.28 8.33 -3.25
CA ARG A 83 -6.20 6.91 -3.66
C ARG A 83 -7.27 6.53 -4.68
N GLY A 84 -8.42 7.21 -4.68
CA GLY A 84 -9.53 6.96 -5.58
C GLY A 84 -9.42 7.64 -6.95
N LYS A 85 -8.45 8.53 -7.16
CA LYS A 85 -8.39 9.44 -8.34
C LYS A 85 -8.47 8.73 -9.70
N ASN A 86 -7.88 7.55 -9.83
CA ASN A 86 -7.77 6.81 -11.10
C ASN A 86 -8.48 5.45 -11.06
N ILE A 87 -9.47 5.30 -10.17
CA ILE A 87 -10.18 4.05 -9.96
C ILE A 87 -11.47 4.07 -10.76
N ASN A 88 -11.63 3.10 -11.67
CA ASN A 88 -12.86 2.90 -12.45
C ASN A 88 -13.65 1.66 -12.02
N SER A 89 -13.10 0.85 -11.11
CA SER A 89 -13.79 -0.28 -10.48
C SER A 89 -14.61 0.20 -9.28
N GLU A 90 -15.90 -0.09 -9.27
CA GLU A 90 -16.78 0.22 -8.14
C GLU A 90 -16.35 -0.56 -6.89
N VAL A 91 -15.99 -1.84 -7.08
CA VAL A 91 -15.51 -2.70 -5.99
C VAL A 91 -14.25 -2.13 -5.36
N ALA A 92 -13.25 -1.76 -6.18
CA ALA A 92 -12.03 -1.15 -5.67
C ALA A 92 -12.32 0.17 -4.95
N ALA A 93 -13.19 1.03 -5.50
CA ALA A 93 -13.55 2.30 -4.88
C ALA A 93 -14.15 2.10 -3.48
N ARG A 94 -15.05 1.13 -3.31
CA ARG A 94 -15.65 0.79 -2.02
C ARG A 94 -14.61 0.30 -1.00
N TYR A 95 -13.71 -0.59 -1.40
CA TYR A 95 -12.68 -1.11 -0.50
C TYR A 95 -11.63 -0.05 -0.13
N ILE A 96 -11.24 0.81 -1.08
CA ILE A 96 -10.37 1.96 -0.81
C ILE A 96 -11.03 2.89 0.21
N GLN A 97 -12.32 3.22 0.03
CA GLN A 97 -13.04 4.03 0.99
C GLN A 97 -13.06 3.40 2.38
N ALA A 98 -13.44 2.12 2.48
CA ALA A 98 -13.44 1.41 3.75
C ALA A 98 -12.06 1.40 4.44
N ALA A 99 -11.00 1.13 3.66
CA ALA A 99 -9.63 1.13 4.18
C ALA A 99 -9.19 2.52 4.65
N CYS A 100 -9.49 3.58 3.89
CA CYS A 100 -9.21 4.95 4.30
C CYS A 100 -9.91 5.31 5.62
N TYR A 101 -11.20 4.98 5.75
CA TYR A 101 -11.95 5.23 6.99
C TYR A 101 -11.56 4.30 8.14
N LYS A 102 -10.87 3.19 7.89
CA LYS A 102 -10.30 2.37 8.95
C LYS A 102 -8.98 2.93 9.46
N LEU A 103 -8.11 3.38 8.56
CA LEU A 103 -6.74 3.77 8.87
C LEU A 103 -6.59 5.22 9.32
N TYR A 104 -7.45 6.13 8.85
CA TYR A 104 -7.32 7.57 9.08
C TYR A 104 -8.50 8.14 9.88
N PRO A 105 -8.28 9.25 10.62
CA PRO A 105 -9.37 10.00 11.26
C PRO A 105 -10.29 10.63 10.21
N GLU A 106 -11.56 10.83 10.55
CA GLU A 106 -12.57 11.29 9.59
C GLU A 106 -12.32 12.73 9.12
N GLN A 107 -12.03 13.66 10.05
CA GLN A 107 -11.58 15.04 9.78
C GLN A 107 -10.60 15.51 10.85
#